data_AF-A0A963N1D9-F1
#
_entry.id   AF-A0A963N1D9-F1
#
_cell.length_a   1.000
_cell.length_b   1.000
_cell.length_c   1.000
_cell.angle_alpha   90.00
_cell.angle_beta   90.00
_cell.angle_gamma   90.00
#
_symmetry.space_group_name_H-M   'P 1'
#
loop_
_entity.id
_entity.type
_entity.pdbx_description
1 polymer ?
#
loop_
_entity_poly.entity_id
_entity_poly.type
_entity_poly.pdbx_seq_one_letter_code
_entity_poly.pdbx_strand_id
1 'polypeptide(L)'
;MLILHGLEGSSASHYALGLLAAIARRGWRAVVMHFRGRGGQPNRLARGYCAADTADIDHVATWLRQKEATTPLAAIGYSLGGNALLKWLGETGADNPLHAAAAVSVPFLLDITARRLNQGFSRLYQAHLLRALKTSYRNKFRHRSDAPVPLDELTTLRDFHTFDDRITAPLHGYAGVHDYYAQASCRP
;
A
#
# COMPACT_ATOMS: atom_id res chain seq x y z
N MET A 1 15.27 6.41 8.14
CA MET A 1 14.76 5.60 7.03
C MET A 1 13.28 5.36 7.20
N LEU A 2 12.48 5.83 6.25
CA LEU A 2 11.05 5.58 6.17
C LEU A 2 10.80 4.21 5.51
N ILE A 3 10.02 3.35 6.14
CA ILE A 3 9.71 2.01 5.64
C ILE A 3 8.22 1.95 5.27
N LEU A 4 7.95 1.58 4.02
CA LEU A 4 6.61 1.43 3.45
C LEU A 4 6.31 -0.05 3.25
N HIS A 5 5.33 -0.55 4.00
CA HIS A 5 4.97 -1.97 3.98
C HIS A 5 4.17 -2.35 2.73
N GLY A 6 4.19 -3.63 2.36
CA GLY A 6 3.35 -4.17 1.28
C GLY A 6 1.87 -4.27 1.65
N LEU A 7 1.06 -4.77 0.72
CA LEU A 7 -0.38 -4.93 0.92
C LEU A 7 -0.67 -5.76 2.17
N GLU A 8 -1.56 -5.24 3.02
CA GLU A 8 -1.96 -5.81 4.32
C GLU A 8 -0.80 -6.01 5.31
N GLY A 9 0.36 -5.39 5.07
CA GLY A 9 1.52 -5.41 5.94
C GLY A 9 1.40 -4.51 7.18
N SER A 10 2.47 -4.50 7.98
CA SER A 10 2.67 -3.63 9.15
C SER A 10 4.13 -3.66 9.62
N SER A 11 4.45 -2.97 10.71
CA SER A 11 5.76 -3.07 11.37
C SER A 11 6.10 -4.46 11.92
N ALA A 12 5.09 -5.34 12.08
CA ALA A 12 5.28 -6.71 12.53
C ALA A 12 5.61 -7.68 11.38
N SER A 13 5.60 -7.23 10.12
CA SER A 13 5.98 -8.08 8.99
C SER A 13 7.44 -8.54 9.10
N HIS A 14 7.72 -9.80 8.78
CA HIS A 14 9.06 -10.39 8.97
C HIS A 14 10.18 -9.59 8.27
N TYR A 15 9.93 -9.13 7.04
CA TYR A 15 10.90 -8.29 6.31
C TYR A 15 11.13 -6.94 7.00
N ALA A 16 10.08 -6.34 7.58
CA ALA A 16 10.16 -5.07 8.29
C ALA A 16 10.97 -5.23 9.57
N LEU A 17 10.74 -6.29 10.35
CA LEU A 17 11.51 -6.61 11.56
C LEU A 17 13.00 -6.83 11.25
N GLY A 18 13.30 -7.65 10.22
CA GLY A 18 14.68 -7.90 9.81
C GLY A 18 15.39 -6.63 9.32
N LEU A 19 14.69 -5.79 8.55
CA LEU A 19 15.20 -4.51 8.10
C LEU A 19 15.43 -3.53 9.26
N LEU A 20 14.47 -3.41 10.19
CA LEU A 20 14.60 -2.57 11.38
C LEU A 20 15.84 -2.97 12.20
N ALA A 21 16.06 -4.28 12.41
CA ALA A 21 17.25 -4.77 13.08
C ALA A 21 18.55 -4.45 12.31
N ALA A 22 18.54 -4.56 10.98
CA ALA A 22 19.69 -4.22 10.15
C ALA A 22 20.00 -2.71 10.11
N ILE A 23 18.98 -1.86 10.20
CA ILE A 23 19.10 -0.40 10.31
C ILE A 23 19.65 -0.02 11.69
N ALA A 24 19.08 -0.59 12.76
CA ALA A 24 19.52 -0.33 14.13
C ALA A 24 21.01 -0.68 14.34
N ARG A 25 21.48 -1.82 13.79
CA ARG A 25 22.90 -2.21 13.83
C ARG A 25 23.85 -1.24 13.13
N ARG A 26 23.34 -0.42 12.20
CA ARG A 26 24.12 0.64 11.54
C ARG A 26 24.06 1.97 12.29
N GLY A 27 23.42 2.03 13.46
CA GLY A 27 23.19 3.26 14.20
C GLY A 27 22.17 4.19 13.54
N TRP A 28 21.40 3.69 12.58
CA TRP A 28 20.40 4.48 11.86
C TRP A 28 19.04 4.42 12.57
N ARG A 29 18.23 5.45 12.34
CA ARG A 29 16.85 5.53 12.85
C ARG A 29 15.87 5.14 11.76
N ALA A 30 14.80 4.42 12.13
CA ALA A 30 13.75 4.04 11.21
C ALA A 30 12.36 4.39 11.73
N VAL A 31 11.47 4.66 10.78
CA VAL A 31 10.05 4.84 11.00
C VAL A 31 9.32 3.92 10.03
N VAL A 32 8.43 3.07 10.52
CA VAL A 32 7.52 2.31 9.67
C VAL A 32 6.22 3.07 9.59
N MET A 33 5.86 3.54 8.40
CA MET A 33 4.55 4.13 8.18
C MET A 33 3.53 3.01 8.03
N HIS A 34 2.44 3.10 8.79
CA HIS A 34 1.28 2.24 8.60
C HIS A 34 0.29 2.94 7.68
N PHE A 35 -0.04 2.31 6.56
CA PHE A 35 -1.08 2.82 5.69
C PHE A 35 -2.45 2.86 6.40
N ARG A 36 -3.40 3.64 5.87
CA ARG A 36 -4.72 3.84 6.46
C ARG A 36 -5.37 2.51 6.85
N GLY A 37 -5.77 2.38 8.11
CA GLY A 37 -6.42 1.17 8.63
C GLY A 37 -5.47 0.03 9.01
N ARG A 38 -4.14 0.24 8.94
CA ARG A 38 -3.13 -0.76 9.32
C ARG A 38 -2.49 -0.53 10.70
N GLY A 39 -2.84 0.56 11.37
CA GLY A 39 -2.38 0.90 12.73
C GLY A 39 -3.11 0.18 13.88
N GLY A 40 -3.74 -0.97 13.62
CA GLY A 40 -4.50 -1.73 14.63
C GLY A 40 -5.98 -1.37 14.77
N GLN A 41 -6.43 -0.27 14.14
CA GLN A 41 -7.85 0.10 14.04
C GLN A 41 -8.21 0.56 12.63
N PRO A 42 -9.46 0.35 12.16
CA PRO A 42 -9.93 0.91 10.90
C PRO A 42 -9.81 2.43 10.89
N ASN A 43 -9.45 3.01 9.75
CA ASN A 43 -9.47 4.47 9.61
C ASN A 43 -10.91 5.01 9.57
N ARG A 44 -11.09 6.28 9.94
CA ARG A 44 -12.40 6.92 10.17
C ARG A 44 -13.33 6.96 8.95
N LEU A 45 -12.79 7.16 7.75
CA LEU A 45 -13.56 7.31 6.50
C LEU A 45 -13.66 5.98 5.74
N ALA A 46 -14.67 5.84 4.87
CA ALA A 46 -14.84 4.64 4.02
C ALA A 46 -13.62 4.38 3.13
N ARG A 47 -13.02 5.45 2.56
CA ARG A 47 -11.76 5.40 1.80
C ARG A 47 -10.69 4.63 2.56
N GLY A 48 -10.05 3.65 1.91
CA GLY A 48 -8.95 2.87 2.48
C GLY A 48 -7.58 3.47 2.15
N TYR A 49 -6.59 2.59 2.03
CA TYR A 49 -5.39 2.86 1.25
C TYR A 49 -5.39 2.04 -0.04
N CYS A 50 -4.69 2.52 -1.06
CA CYS A 50 -4.54 1.81 -2.33
C CYS A 50 -3.11 1.99 -2.89
N ALA A 51 -2.82 1.39 -4.04
CA ALA A 51 -1.50 1.45 -4.67
C ALA A 51 -1.08 2.88 -5.10
N ALA A 52 -2.05 3.80 -5.26
CA ALA A 52 -1.86 5.19 -5.67
C ALA A 52 -1.67 6.17 -4.50
N ASP A 53 -1.69 5.71 -3.24
CA ASP A 53 -1.71 6.60 -2.08
C ASP A 53 -0.33 7.23 -1.78
N THR A 54 0.03 8.25 -2.56
CA THR A 54 1.28 9.00 -2.42
C THR A 54 1.16 10.15 -1.42
N ALA A 55 -0.02 10.75 -1.28
CA ALA A 55 -0.26 11.86 -0.34
C ALA A 55 0.06 11.53 1.12
N ASP A 56 -0.18 10.30 1.56
CA ASP A 56 0.15 9.91 2.94
C ASP A 56 1.66 9.74 3.12
N ILE A 57 2.37 9.29 2.09
CA ILE A 57 3.84 9.18 2.07
C ILE A 57 4.42 10.58 2.13
N ASP A 58 3.92 11.49 1.30
CA ASP A 58 4.33 12.89 1.24
C ASP A 58 4.15 13.60 2.59
N HIS A 59 2.98 13.42 3.21
CA HIS A 59 2.69 13.99 4.52
C HIS A 59 3.66 13.50 5.59
N VAL A 60 3.93 12.19 5.65
CA VAL A 60 4.87 11.62 6.63
C VAL A 60 6.30 12.05 6.34
N ALA A 61 6.72 12.09 5.07
CA ALA A 61 8.05 12.55 4.69
C ALA A 61 8.27 14.01 5.08
N THR A 62 7.29 14.88 4.79
CA THR A 62 7.30 16.30 5.19
C THR A 62 7.38 16.46 6.71
N TRP A 63 6.55 15.73 7.45
CA TRP A 63 6.59 15.74 8.92
C TRP A 63 7.96 15.30 9.47
N LEU A 64 8.56 14.24 8.89
CA LEU A 64 9.89 13.78 9.28
C LEU A 64 10.96 14.83 8.99
N ARG A 65 10.89 15.52 7.86
CA ARG A 65 11.80 16.61 7.51
C ARG A 65 11.67 17.80 8.46
N GLN A 66 10.46 18.13 8.90
CA GLN A 66 10.26 19.19 9.90
C GLN A 66 10.82 18.80 11.27
N LYS A 67 10.63 17.53 11.68
CA LYS A 67 11.11 17.02 12.97
C LYS A 67 12.63 16.82 13.01
N GLU A 68 13.24 16.47 11.88
CA GLU A 68 14.65 16.05 11.78
C GLU A 68 15.35 16.74 10.59
N ALA A 69 15.32 18.08 10.56
CA ALA A 69 15.71 18.88 9.40
C ALA A 69 17.13 18.62 8.85
N THR A 70 18.09 18.29 9.71
CA THR A 70 19.49 18.04 9.32
C THR A 70 19.79 16.58 9.00
N THR A 71 18.85 15.66 9.24
CA THR A 71 19.08 14.22 9.03
C THR A 71 18.71 13.81 7.61
N PRO A 72 19.59 13.14 6.85
CA PRO A 72 19.25 12.58 5.55
C PRO A 72 18.05 11.64 5.65
N LEU A 73 17.03 11.89 4.82
CA LEU A 73 15.84 11.06 4.74
C LEU A 73 15.98 10.07 3.58
N ALA A 74 15.90 8.78 3.87
CA ALA A 74 15.83 7.73 2.86
C ALA A 74 14.55 6.92 3.05
N ALA A 75 14.00 6.34 1.98
CA ALA A 75 12.84 5.48 2.06
C ALA A 75 13.06 4.11 1.40
N ILE A 76 12.35 3.11 1.89
CA ILE A 76 12.29 1.79 1.27
C ILE A 76 10.87 1.27 1.27
N GLY A 77 10.41 0.80 0.10
CA GLY A 77 9.07 0.26 -0.10
C GLY A 77 9.08 -1.18 -0.60
N TYR A 78 8.21 -2.01 -0.02
CA TYR A 78 8.04 -3.41 -0.41
C TYR A 78 6.72 -3.62 -1.13
N SER A 79 6.74 -4.33 -2.26
CA SER A 79 5.54 -4.69 -3.02
C SER A 79 4.66 -3.47 -3.29
N LEU A 80 3.41 -3.45 -2.80
CA LEU A 80 2.50 -2.31 -2.92
C LEU A 80 3.12 -0.99 -2.40
N GLY A 81 3.81 -1.02 -1.25
CA GLY A 81 4.50 0.16 -0.71
C GLY A 81 5.67 0.61 -1.59
N GLY A 82 6.29 -0.31 -2.32
CA GLY A 82 7.28 0.00 -3.34
C GLY A 82 6.67 0.65 -4.59
N ASN A 83 5.48 0.22 -5.01
CA ASN A 83 4.75 0.88 -6.10
C ASN A 83 4.40 2.32 -5.72
N ALA A 84 3.77 2.52 -4.55
CA ALA A 84 3.41 3.84 -4.07
C ALA A 84 4.65 4.75 -3.90
N LEU A 85 5.78 4.20 -3.42
CA LEU A 85 7.04 4.94 -3.33
C LEU A 85 7.54 5.40 -4.71
N LEU A 86 7.63 4.50 -5.69
CA LEU A 86 8.11 4.85 -7.02
C LEU A 86 7.17 5.84 -7.73
N LYS A 87 5.86 5.70 -7.51
CA LYS A 87 4.87 6.66 -8.01
C LYS A 87 5.09 8.05 -7.41
N TRP A 88 5.22 8.14 -6.08
CA TRP A 88 5.45 9.41 -5.38
C TRP A 88 6.76 10.07 -5.84
N LEU A 89 7.83 9.29 -6.02
CA LEU A 89 9.09 9.78 -6.60
C LEU A 89 8.89 10.36 -8.01
N GLY A 90 8.09 9.69 -8.85
CA GLY A 90 7.76 10.17 -10.20
C GLY A 90 6.92 11.45 -10.21
N GLU A 91 5.96 11.57 -9.28
CA GLU A 91 5.09 12.75 -9.16
C GLU A 91 5.83 14.00 -8.65
N THR A 92 6.81 13.80 -7.76
CA THR A 92 7.53 14.90 -7.10
C THR A 92 8.86 15.23 -7.77
N GLY A 93 9.45 14.31 -8.53
CA GLY A 93 10.65 14.56 -9.33
C GLY A 93 11.80 15.18 -8.51
N ALA A 94 12.30 16.32 -8.97
CA ALA A 94 13.40 17.04 -8.33
C ALA A 94 13.04 17.65 -6.97
N ASP A 95 11.74 17.85 -6.69
CA ASP A 95 11.26 18.40 -5.43
C ASP A 95 11.13 17.33 -4.33
N ASN A 96 11.40 16.05 -4.64
CA ASN A 96 11.31 14.99 -3.66
C ASN A 96 12.35 15.16 -2.53
N PRO A 97 11.97 15.03 -1.24
CA PRO A 97 12.88 15.29 -0.11
C PRO A 97 13.83 14.12 0.21
N LEU A 98 13.73 12.98 -0.50
CA LEU A 98 14.55 11.82 -0.22
C LEU A 98 15.96 11.95 -0.78
N HIS A 99 16.94 11.64 0.06
CA HIS A 99 18.33 11.48 -0.34
C HIS A 99 18.58 10.15 -1.06
N ALA A 100 17.81 9.11 -0.72
CA ALA A 100 17.91 7.79 -1.34
C ALA A 100 16.58 7.04 -1.23
N ALA A 101 16.30 6.18 -2.21
CA ALA A 101 15.14 5.31 -2.21
C ALA A 101 15.49 3.90 -2.68
N ALA A 102 14.81 2.90 -2.13
CA ALA A 102 14.86 1.52 -2.60
C ALA A 102 13.45 0.96 -2.73
N ALA A 103 13.18 0.16 -3.77
CA ALA A 103 11.90 -0.49 -3.96
C ALA A 103 12.12 -1.99 -4.24
N VAL A 104 11.39 -2.85 -3.53
CA VAL A 104 11.63 -4.29 -3.52
C VAL A 104 10.37 -5.04 -3.96
N SER A 105 10.51 -5.91 -4.96
CA SER A 105 9.43 -6.76 -5.49
C SER A 105 8.16 -5.99 -5.90
N VAL A 106 8.36 -4.89 -6.64
CA VAL A 106 7.31 -3.91 -6.99
C VAL A 106 6.38 -4.43 -8.09
N PRO A 107 5.05 -4.30 -7.94
CA PRO A 107 4.09 -4.56 -9.02
C PRO A 107 4.01 -3.35 -9.97
N PHE A 108 5.05 -3.12 -10.79
CA PHE A 108 5.19 -1.92 -11.64
C PHE A 108 3.98 -1.61 -12.53
N LEU A 109 3.31 -2.65 -13.03
CA LEU A 109 2.05 -2.58 -13.76
C LEU A 109 1.04 -3.43 -13.01
N LEU A 110 0.07 -2.78 -12.37
CA LEU A 110 -0.88 -3.44 -11.48
C LEU A 110 -1.76 -4.44 -12.23
N ASP A 111 -2.24 -4.07 -13.42
CA ASP A 111 -3.05 -4.96 -14.26
C ASP A 111 -2.33 -6.27 -14.61
N ILE A 112 -1.12 -6.15 -15.18
CA ILE A 112 -0.32 -7.33 -15.55
C ILE A 112 0.00 -8.17 -14.31
N THR A 113 0.30 -7.51 -13.19
CA THR A 113 0.61 -8.21 -11.94
C THR A 113 -0.61 -8.94 -11.39
N ALA A 114 -1.79 -8.32 -11.38
CA ALA A 114 -3.05 -8.94 -10.96
C ALA A 114 -3.37 -10.16 -11.83
N ARG A 115 -3.25 -10.03 -13.17
CA ARG A 115 -3.43 -11.15 -14.11
C ARG A 115 -2.41 -12.27 -13.90
N ARG A 116 -1.15 -11.94 -13.61
CA ARG A 116 -0.11 -12.95 -13.33
C ARG A 116 -0.38 -13.69 -12.03
N LEU A 117 -0.83 -12.98 -10.99
CA LEU A 117 -1.19 -13.58 -9.70
C LEU A 117 -2.40 -14.53 -9.80
N ASN A 118 -3.19 -14.43 -10.88
CA ASN A 118 -4.27 -15.36 -11.21
C ASN A 118 -3.82 -16.67 -11.87
N GLN A 119 -2.51 -16.89 -12.08
CA GLN A 119 -1.99 -18.05 -12.80
C GLN A 119 -1.16 -18.99 -11.91
N GLY A 120 -1.30 -20.29 -12.13
CA GLY A 120 -0.47 -21.32 -11.50
C GLY A 120 -0.40 -21.24 -9.97
N PHE A 121 0.80 -21.45 -9.41
CA PHE A 121 1.05 -21.42 -7.97
C PHE A 121 0.81 -20.04 -7.33
N SER A 122 0.91 -18.95 -8.10
CA SER A 122 0.68 -17.59 -7.62
C SER A 122 -0.77 -17.36 -7.14
N ARG A 123 -1.70 -18.23 -7.54
CA ARG A 123 -3.10 -18.23 -7.05
C ARG A 123 -3.19 -18.44 -5.54
N LEU A 124 -2.28 -19.22 -4.95
CA LEU A 124 -2.25 -19.42 -3.50
C LEU A 124 -1.85 -18.14 -2.77
N TYR A 125 -0.86 -17.44 -3.30
CA TYR A 125 -0.42 -16.15 -2.77
C TYR A 125 -1.52 -15.09 -2.89
N GLN A 126 -2.18 -15.03 -4.04
CA GLN A 126 -3.34 -14.16 -4.22
C GLN A 126 -4.47 -14.50 -3.25
N ALA A 127 -4.85 -15.77 -3.12
CA ALA A 127 -5.92 -16.17 -2.22
C ALA A 127 -5.63 -15.79 -0.76
N HIS A 128 -4.37 -15.86 -0.34
CA HIS A 128 -3.92 -15.39 0.97
C HIS A 128 -4.14 -13.87 1.14
N LEU A 129 -3.61 -13.06 0.21
CA LEU A 129 -3.74 -11.60 0.25
C LEU A 129 -5.20 -11.13 0.14
N LEU A 130 -5.96 -11.74 -0.76
CA LEU A 130 -7.37 -11.45 -0.95
C LEU A 130 -8.20 -11.79 0.30
N ARG A 131 -7.87 -12.89 1.01
CA ARG A 131 -8.49 -13.21 2.30
C ARG A 131 -8.18 -12.14 3.35
N ALA A 132 -6.94 -11.63 3.39
CA ALA A 132 -6.57 -10.55 4.30
C ALA A 132 -7.35 -9.27 3.98
N LEU A 133 -7.41 -8.86 2.70
CA LEU A 133 -8.21 -7.74 2.22
C LEU A 133 -9.69 -7.84 2.62
N LYS A 134 -10.33 -8.98 2.35
CA LYS A 134 -11.74 -9.23 2.71
C LYS A 134 -11.97 -9.18 4.22
N THR A 135 -11.01 -9.64 5.01
CA THR A 135 -11.07 -9.57 6.48
C THR A 135 -11.01 -8.12 6.94
N SER A 136 -10.07 -7.34 6.41
CA SER A 136 -9.95 -5.91 6.68
C SER A 136 -11.19 -5.13 6.27
N TYR A 137 -11.77 -5.43 5.09
CA TYR A 137 -13.03 -4.86 4.65
C TYR A 137 -14.17 -5.18 5.62
N ARG A 138 -14.34 -6.45 5.99
CA ARG A 138 -15.39 -6.86 6.94
C ARG A 138 -15.24 -6.14 8.27
N ASN A 139 -14.03 -6.06 8.81
CA ASN A 139 -13.76 -5.37 10.07
C ASN A 139 -14.10 -3.87 9.98
N LYS A 140 -13.81 -3.24 8.84
CA LYS A 140 -14.09 -1.82 8.61
C LYS A 140 -15.59 -1.54 8.47
N PHE A 141 -16.31 -2.37 7.72
CA PHE A 141 -17.70 -2.10 7.34
C PHE A 141 -18.74 -2.83 8.20
N ARG A 142 -18.34 -3.62 9.20
CA ARG A 142 -19.27 -4.34 10.10
C ARG A 142 -20.37 -3.46 10.70
N HIS A 143 -20.02 -2.22 11.03
CA HIS A 143 -20.91 -1.26 11.70
C HIS A 143 -21.12 0.01 10.88
N ARG A 144 -20.94 -0.07 9.54
CA ARG A 144 -21.07 1.07 8.63
C ARG A 144 -22.10 0.75 7.54
N SER A 145 -22.87 1.75 7.14
CA SER A 145 -23.85 1.63 6.06
C SER A 145 -23.32 2.10 4.70
N ASP A 146 -22.14 2.71 4.64
CA ASP A 146 -21.52 3.27 3.43
C ASP A 146 -20.54 2.30 2.73
N ALA A 147 -20.81 1.00 2.85
CA ALA A 147 -20.02 -0.04 2.20
C ALA A 147 -20.34 -0.09 0.69
N PRO A 148 -19.35 -0.11 -0.22
CA PRO A 148 -19.59 -0.21 -1.66
C PRO A 148 -20.17 -1.57 -2.08
N VAL A 149 -19.91 -2.61 -1.30
CA VAL A 149 -20.40 -3.98 -1.49
C VAL A 149 -20.92 -4.54 -0.16
N PRO A 150 -22.10 -5.19 -0.13
CA PRO A 150 -22.59 -5.91 1.04
C PRO A 150 -21.59 -6.97 1.57
N LEU A 151 -21.58 -7.20 2.89
CA LEU A 151 -20.59 -8.07 3.53
C LEU A 151 -20.70 -9.55 3.13
N ASP A 152 -21.90 -10.00 2.80
CA ASP A 152 -22.24 -11.33 2.29
C ASP A 152 -21.75 -11.54 0.84
N GLU A 153 -21.79 -10.48 0.02
CA GLU A 153 -21.27 -10.49 -1.35
C GLU A 153 -19.73 -10.58 -1.44
N LEU A 154 -18.98 -10.35 -0.35
CA LEU A 154 -17.51 -10.47 -0.35
C LEU A 154 -17.02 -11.85 -0.83
N THR A 155 -17.81 -12.90 -0.64
CA THR A 155 -17.44 -14.26 -1.04
C THR A 155 -17.39 -14.42 -2.57
N THR A 156 -18.12 -13.58 -3.31
CA THR A 156 -18.20 -13.59 -4.77
C THR A 156 -16.96 -13.01 -5.45
N LEU A 157 -16.22 -12.13 -4.76
CA LEU A 157 -15.02 -11.47 -5.29
C LEU A 157 -13.83 -12.44 -5.27
N ARG A 158 -13.50 -13.09 -6.38
CA ARG A 158 -12.58 -14.25 -6.38
C ARG A 158 -11.13 -13.90 -6.68
N ASP A 159 -10.86 -12.67 -7.11
CA ASP A 159 -9.53 -12.21 -7.49
C ASP A 159 -9.34 -10.71 -7.20
N PHE A 160 -8.11 -10.22 -7.40
CA PHE A 160 -7.80 -8.80 -7.25
C PHE A 160 -8.56 -7.93 -8.22
N HIS A 161 -8.78 -8.37 -9.46
CA HIS A 161 -9.47 -7.57 -10.45
C HIS A 161 -10.91 -7.25 -10.01
N THR A 162 -11.67 -8.27 -9.62
CA THR A 162 -13.05 -8.12 -9.12
C THR A 162 -13.10 -7.39 -7.79
N PHE A 163 -12.14 -7.63 -6.89
CA PHE A 163 -12.05 -6.88 -5.63
C PHE A 163 -11.76 -5.40 -5.88
N ASP A 164 -10.79 -5.11 -6.73
CA ASP A 164 -10.40 -3.74 -7.03
C ASP A 164 -11.49 -3.00 -7.79
N ASP A 165 -12.19 -3.65 -8.71
CA ASP A 165 -13.30 -3.04 -9.45
C ASP A 165 -14.48 -2.67 -8.54
N ARG A 166 -14.88 -3.62 -7.68
CA ARG A 166 -16.10 -3.48 -6.86
C ARG A 166 -15.85 -2.73 -5.55
N ILE A 167 -14.61 -2.67 -5.05
CA ILE A 167 -14.29 -2.08 -3.74
C ILE A 167 -13.22 -1.00 -3.86
N THR A 168 -12.03 -1.32 -4.38
CA THR A 168 -10.92 -0.36 -4.35
C THR A 168 -11.21 0.87 -5.21
N ALA A 169 -11.66 0.68 -6.45
CA ALA A 169 -12.00 1.75 -7.38
C ALA A 169 -13.07 2.70 -6.80
N PRO A 170 -14.27 2.23 -6.39
CA PRO A 170 -15.31 3.13 -5.88
C PRO A 170 -14.94 3.81 -4.56
N LEU A 171 -14.19 3.14 -3.66
CA LEU A 171 -13.74 3.76 -2.40
C LEU A 171 -12.75 4.91 -2.61
N HIS A 172 -12.10 4.97 -3.77
CA HIS A 172 -11.09 5.97 -4.10
C HIS A 172 -11.49 6.87 -5.27
N GLY A 173 -12.73 6.75 -5.77
CA GLY A 173 -13.29 7.62 -6.80
C GLY A 173 -12.82 7.31 -8.23
N TYR A 174 -12.26 6.13 -8.49
CA TYR A 174 -11.94 5.68 -9.84
C TYR A 174 -13.18 5.18 -10.56
N ALA A 175 -13.24 5.34 -11.89
CA ALA A 175 -14.37 4.91 -12.71
C ALA A 175 -14.55 3.38 -12.74
N GLY A 176 -13.49 2.63 -12.43
CA GLY A 176 -13.46 1.18 -12.39
C GLY A 176 -12.02 0.68 -12.24
N VAL A 177 -11.82 -0.64 -12.30
CA VAL A 177 -10.49 -1.24 -12.11
C VAL A 177 -9.46 -0.85 -13.16
N HIS A 178 -9.87 -0.67 -14.41
CA HIS A 178 -8.93 -0.25 -15.47
C HIS A 178 -8.43 1.17 -15.27
N ASP A 179 -9.32 2.09 -14.87
CA ASP A 179 -8.98 3.46 -14.51
C ASP A 179 -8.04 3.48 -13.28
N TYR A 180 -8.39 2.71 -12.24
CA TYR A 180 -7.53 2.53 -11.08
C TYR A 180 -6.14 2.01 -11.46
N TYR A 181 -6.03 0.93 -12.24
CA TYR A 181 -4.73 0.35 -12.59
C TYR A 181 -3.89 1.27 -13.49
N ALA A 182 -4.52 2.02 -14.39
CA ALA A 182 -3.83 3.00 -15.22
C ALA A 182 -3.24 4.13 -14.37
N GLN A 183 -4.02 4.67 -13.43
CA GLN A 183 -3.57 5.79 -12.61
C GLN A 183 -2.66 5.38 -11.44
N ALA A 184 -2.81 4.16 -10.93
CA ALA A 184 -2.12 3.72 -9.71
C ALA A 184 -0.80 2.97 -9.95
N SER A 185 -0.56 2.49 -11.17
CA SER A 185 0.72 1.86 -11.53
C SER A 185 1.86 2.89 -11.47
N CYS A 186 3.02 2.51 -10.95
CA CYS A 186 4.17 3.41 -10.88
C CYS A 186 4.96 3.53 -12.18
N ARG A 187 4.74 2.61 -13.14
CA ARG A 187 5.28 2.74 -14.49
C ARG A 187 4.39 3.71 -15.30
N PRO A 188 4.98 4.72 -15.97
CA PRO A 188 4.25 5.60 -16.90
C PRO A 188 3.66 4.86 -18.10
#